data_AF-A0A076LRS3-F1
#
_entry.id   AF-A0A076LRS3-F1
#
_cell.length_a   1.000
_cell.length_b   1.000
_cell.length_c   1.000
_cell.angle_alpha   90.00
_cell.angle_beta   90.00
_cell.angle_gamma   90.00
#
_symmetry.space_group_name_H-M   'P 1'
#
loop_
_entity.id
_entity.type
_entity.pdbx_description
1 polymer ?
#
loop_
_entity_poly.entity_id
_entity_poly.type
_entity_poly.pdbx_seq_one_letter_code
_entity_poly.pdbx_strand_id
1 'polypeptide(L)'
;MADRFLYNLGLQETINLAKDACSKRVVKTVRNGELLASCTTPGFYSISIDDASTVDDFPKVHGTPIYSYGVMIVIKNDNTIEQLFISHKGHIATRQTWYGVDRYEMWVVQYSSVNKPTHPELGLGDSASKNIGSATGTVAAGDDARFNHAIGISQSYQVMTSSRKIGITYINTQTRPIIVKVKARIDANAEISINVDGVQAAGGDAANVNGAIQWVYPNAIVPPGSSYVASIAKGWGELIEWVELR
;
A
#
# COMPACT_ATOMS: atom_id res chain seq x y z
N MET A 1 55.59 -49.05 -13.18
CA MET A 1 55.77 -49.14 -14.65
C MET A 1 54.98 -48.04 -15.39
N ALA A 2 53.76 -47.69 -14.94
CA ALA A 2 52.98 -46.56 -15.49
C ALA A 2 53.65 -45.17 -15.35
N ASP A 3 54.30 -44.88 -14.21
CA ASP A 3 54.96 -43.58 -13.96
C ASP A 3 56.08 -43.24 -14.97
N ARG A 4 56.90 -44.23 -15.36
CA ARG A 4 57.98 -44.02 -16.33
C ARG A 4 57.46 -43.73 -17.74
N PHE A 5 56.30 -44.27 -18.09
CA PHE A 5 55.69 -44.08 -19.41
C PHE A 5 55.12 -42.66 -19.55
N LEU A 6 54.45 -42.15 -18.52
CA LEU A 6 53.90 -40.79 -18.49
C LEU A 6 54.99 -39.71 -18.52
N TYR A 7 56.11 -39.97 -17.82
CA TYR A 7 57.30 -39.12 -17.86
C TYR A 7 57.92 -39.06 -19.27
N ASN A 8 58.11 -40.20 -19.92
CA ASN A 8 58.70 -40.27 -21.27
C ASN A 8 57.83 -39.65 -22.36
N LEU A 9 56.51 -39.52 -22.12
CA LEU A 9 55.56 -38.86 -23.02
C LEU A 9 55.37 -37.36 -22.74
N GLY A 10 56.02 -36.80 -21.70
CA GLY A 10 55.85 -35.40 -21.31
C GLY A 10 54.45 -35.07 -20.74
N LEU A 11 53.66 -36.08 -20.38
CA LEU A 11 52.26 -35.90 -19.94
C LEU A 11 52.12 -35.62 -18.44
N GLN A 12 53.21 -35.75 -17.67
CA GLN A 12 53.20 -35.59 -16.22
C GLN A 12 52.69 -34.20 -15.79
N GLU A 13 53.15 -33.14 -16.45
CA GLU A 13 52.73 -31.77 -16.14
C GLU A 13 51.26 -31.54 -16.48
N THR A 14 50.78 -32.08 -17.61
CA THR A 14 49.37 -31.99 -18.01
C THR A 14 48.47 -32.70 -16.99
N ILE A 15 48.88 -33.87 -16.49
CA ILE A 15 48.14 -34.60 -15.46
C ILE A 15 48.12 -33.82 -14.15
N ASN A 16 49.25 -33.24 -13.74
CA ASN A 16 49.34 -32.45 -12.53
C ASN A 16 48.45 -31.20 -12.59
N LEU A 17 48.43 -30.49 -13.72
CA LEU A 17 47.56 -29.32 -13.92
C LEU A 17 46.07 -29.70 -14.00
N ALA A 18 45.74 -30.87 -14.54
CA ALA A 18 44.36 -31.34 -14.68
C ALA A 18 43.78 -31.94 -13.39
N LYS A 19 44.62 -32.31 -12.41
CA LYS A 19 44.22 -33.01 -11.18
C LYS A 19 43.18 -32.24 -10.36
N ASP A 20 43.30 -30.91 -10.32
CA ASP A 20 42.43 -30.02 -9.55
C ASP A 20 41.47 -29.22 -10.45
N ALA A 21 41.40 -29.56 -11.74
CA ALA A 21 40.51 -28.91 -12.68
C ALA A 21 39.05 -29.25 -12.38
N CYS A 22 38.16 -28.25 -12.51
CA CYS A 22 36.73 -28.47 -12.35
C CYS A 22 36.21 -29.44 -13.43
N SER A 23 35.73 -30.60 -13.00
CA SER A 23 35.24 -31.65 -13.89
C SER A 23 33.91 -31.28 -14.54
N LYS A 24 33.67 -31.76 -15.76
CA LYS A 24 32.35 -31.71 -16.41
C LYS A 24 31.35 -32.71 -15.82
N ARG A 25 31.81 -33.61 -14.93
CA ARG A 25 30.97 -34.58 -14.24
C ARG A 25 30.56 -34.05 -12.88
N VAL A 26 29.36 -34.43 -12.44
CA VAL A 26 28.93 -34.18 -11.07
C VAL A 26 29.80 -34.98 -10.09
N VAL A 27 30.17 -34.36 -8.98
CA VAL A 27 30.90 -34.97 -7.86
C VAL A 27 30.03 -36.02 -7.19
N LYS A 28 28.77 -35.66 -6.89
CA LYS A 28 27.78 -36.52 -6.25
C LYS A 28 26.37 -36.09 -6.66
N THR A 29 25.43 -37.03 -6.62
CA THR A 29 23.99 -36.71 -6.56
C THR A 29 23.51 -36.74 -5.11
N VAL A 30 22.96 -35.63 -4.62
CA VAL A 30 22.38 -35.51 -3.28
C VAL A 30 20.91 -35.96 -3.32
N ARG A 31 20.51 -36.77 -2.33
CA ARG A 31 19.19 -37.39 -2.21
C ARG A 31 18.52 -37.04 -0.86
N ASN A 32 17.29 -37.52 -0.66
CA ASN A 32 16.55 -37.36 0.60
C ASN A 32 17.40 -37.72 1.83
N GLY A 33 17.26 -36.96 2.92
CA GLY A 33 18.01 -37.17 4.17
C GLY A 33 19.46 -36.70 4.16
N GLU A 34 20.03 -36.36 3.00
CA GLU A 34 21.44 -35.98 2.92
C GLU A 34 21.64 -34.47 3.06
N LEU A 35 22.48 -34.06 4.01
CA LEU A 35 22.81 -32.64 4.22
C LEU A 35 23.59 -32.07 3.04
N LEU A 36 23.21 -30.88 2.59
CA LEU A 36 23.98 -30.12 1.60
C LEU A 36 25.34 -29.71 2.17
N ALA A 37 25.46 -29.54 3.49
CA ALA A 37 26.70 -29.18 4.18
C ALA A 37 27.78 -30.27 4.08
N SER A 38 27.39 -31.52 3.80
CA SER A 38 28.32 -32.62 3.58
C SER A 38 29.08 -32.52 2.24
N CYS A 39 28.62 -31.67 1.32
CA CYS A 39 29.25 -31.43 0.03
C CYS A 39 30.44 -30.46 0.17
N THR A 40 31.61 -31.00 0.49
CA THR A 40 32.84 -30.22 0.76
C THR A 40 33.86 -30.21 -0.37
N THR A 41 33.73 -31.13 -1.32
CA THR A 41 34.66 -31.25 -2.45
C THR A 41 34.27 -30.22 -3.51
N PRO A 42 35.19 -29.38 -4.00
CA PRO A 42 34.91 -28.44 -5.08
C PRO A 42 34.34 -29.12 -6.32
N GLY A 43 33.35 -28.49 -6.95
CA GLY A 43 32.75 -28.96 -8.20
C GLY A 43 31.22 -28.86 -8.24
N PHE A 44 30.64 -29.55 -9.21
CA PHE A 44 29.20 -29.58 -9.44
C PHE A 44 28.53 -30.76 -8.75
N TYR A 45 27.39 -30.54 -8.12
CA TYR A 45 26.56 -31.57 -7.50
C TYR A 45 25.19 -31.56 -8.15
N SER A 46 24.66 -32.75 -8.44
CA SER A 46 23.26 -32.88 -8.81
C SER A 46 22.43 -32.90 -7.55
N ILE A 47 21.46 -32.00 -7.42
CA ILE A 47 20.51 -32.02 -6.31
C ILE A 47 19.24 -32.67 -6.84
N SER A 48 18.87 -33.81 -6.27
CA SER A 48 17.72 -34.60 -6.70
C SER A 48 17.01 -35.17 -5.48
N ILE A 49 16.42 -34.25 -4.71
CA ILE A 49 15.73 -34.52 -3.45
C ILE A 49 14.23 -34.48 -3.71
N ASP A 50 13.57 -35.63 -3.57
CA ASP A 50 12.13 -35.79 -3.80
C ASP A 50 11.31 -35.14 -2.67
N ASP A 51 11.83 -35.21 -1.43
CA ASP A 51 11.23 -34.57 -0.26
C ASP A 51 12.26 -33.72 0.49
N ALA A 52 12.24 -32.41 0.23
CA ALA A 52 13.15 -31.46 0.82
C ALA A 52 12.95 -31.24 2.33
N SER A 53 11.80 -31.67 2.88
CA SER A 53 11.59 -31.62 4.34
C SER A 53 12.50 -32.60 5.08
N THR A 54 13.01 -33.63 4.38
CA THR A 54 13.96 -34.61 4.94
C THR A 54 15.40 -34.10 5.03
N VAL A 55 15.70 -32.94 4.45
CA VAL A 55 17.06 -32.36 4.44
C VAL A 55 17.06 -31.10 5.31
N ASP A 56 17.62 -31.23 6.50
CA ASP A 56 17.52 -30.20 7.55
C ASP A 56 18.07 -28.85 7.10
N ASP A 57 19.20 -28.87 6.39
CA ASP A 57 19.93 -27.69 5.94
C ASP A 57 19.57 -27.24 4.53
N PHE A 58 18.41 -27.65 4.01
CA PHE A 58 17.95 -27.23 2.68
C PHE A 58 17.50 -25.75 2.69
N PRO A 59 17.76 -24.97 1.61
CA PRO A 59 17.33 -23.57 1.53
C PRO A 59 15.81 -23.41 1.60
N LYS A 60 15.34 -22.46 2.43
CA LYS A 60 13.92 -22.20 2.71
C LYS A 60 13.59 -20.72 2.54
N VAL A 61 12.36 -20.45 2.13
CA VAL A 61 11.75 -19.11 2.11
C VAL A 61 10.50 -19.18 2.97
N HIS A 62 10.38 -18.28 3.95
CA HIS A 62 9.26 -18.29 4.92
C HIS A 62 9.01 -19.68 5.54
N GLY A 63 10.08 -20.41 5.87
CA GLY A 63 10.04 -21.76 6.44
C GLY A 63 9.75 -22.89 5.44
N THR A 64 9.41 -22.58 4.19
CA THR A 64 9.09 -23.58 3.15
C THR A 64 10.31 -23.83 2.26
N PRO A 65 10.71 -25.09 2.00
CA PRO A 65 11.79 -25.39 1.07
C PRO A 65 11.54 -24.82 -0.33
N ILE A 66 12.59 -24.26 -0.95
CA ILE A 66 12.53 -23.91 -2.38
C ILE A 66 12.57 -25.19 -3.24
N TYR A 67 12.30 -25.07 -4.54
CA TYR A 67 12.29 -26.23 -5.45
C TYR A 67 13.60 -27.05 -5.39
N SER A 68 13.49 -28.36 -5.16
CA SER A 68 14.57 -29.22 -4.65
C SER A 68 15.32 -30.06 -5.68
N TYR A 69 15.10 -29.79 -6.97
CA TYR A 69 15.93 -30.33 -8.05
C TYR A 69 16.73 -29.21 -8.69
N GLY A 70 18.01 -29.45 -8.93
CA GLY A 70 18.90 -28.45 -9.48
C GLY A 70 20.36 -28.87 -9.52
N VAL A 71 21.22 -27.86 -9.64
CA VAL A 71 22.66 -27.99 -9.55
C VAL A 71 23.15 -27.17 -8.36
N MET A 72 24.09 -27.72 -7.60
CA MET A 72 24.84 -26.97 -6.60
C MET A 72 26.31 -26.91 -7.01
N ILE A 73 26.89 -25.73 -6.91
CA ILE A 73 28.31 -25.48 -7.14
C ILE A 73 28.95 -25.30 -5.77
N VAL A 74 30.01 -26.06 -5.50
CA VAL A 74 30.82 -25.94 -4.29
C VAL A 74 32.18 -25.37 -4.66
N ILE A 75 32.57 -24.31 -3.98
CA ILE A 75 33.91 -23.71 -4.08
C ILE A 75 34.53 -23.81 -2.69
N LYS A 76 35.81 -24.18 -2.62
CA LYS A 76 36.54 -24.29 -1.36
C LYS A 76 37.88 -23.56 -1.46
N ASN A 77 38.21 -22.80 -0.43
CA ASN A 77 39.51 -22.20 -0.23
C ASN A 77 39.89 -22.39 1.25
N ASP A 78 40.84 -23.28 1.52
CA ASP A 78 41.20 -23.73 2.88
C ASP A 78 39.98 -24.15 3.71
N ASN A 79 39.66 -23.40 4.77
CA ASN A 79 38.52 -23.66 5.66
C ASN A 79 37.23 -22.96 5.19
N THR A 80 37.32 -22.14 4.14
CA THR A 80 36.17 -21.46 3.57
C THR A 80 35.50 -22.34 2.53
N ILE A 81 34.19 -22.56 2.66
CA ILE A 81 33.40 -23.30 1.68
C ILE A 81 32.20 -22.45 1.29
N GLU A 82 32.06 -22.17 0.00
CA GLU A 82 30.92 -21.49 -0.60
C GLU A 82 30.06 -22.50 -1.34
N GLN A 83 28.74 -22.35 -1.20
CA GLN A 83 27.77 -23.16 -1.92
C GLN A 83 26.78 -22.25 -2.64
N LEU A 84 26.64 -22.45 -3.96
CA LEU A 84 25.66 -21.81 -4.81
C LEU A 84 24.71 -22.88 -5.37
N PHE A 85 23.47 -22.85 -4.94
CA PHE A 85 22.41 -23.73 -5.43
C PHE A 85 21.54 -23.00 -6.46
N ILE A 86 21.33 -23.62 -7.61
CA ILE A 86 20.46 -23.16 -8.68
C ILE A 86 19.44 -24.27 -8.96
N SER A 87 18.19 -24.03 -8.60
CA SER A 87 17.10 -24.96 -8.87
C SER A 87 16.72 -24.97 -10.36
N HIS A 88 16.15 -26.07 -10.87
CA HIS A 88 15.61 -26.11 -12.25
C HIS A 88 14.43 -25.16 -12.49
N LYS A 89 13.89 -24.54 -11.44
CA LYS A 89 12.86 -23.49 -11.53
C LYS A 89 13.44 -22.06 -11.44
N GLY A 90 14.76 -21.92 -11.42
CA GLY A 90 15.43 -20.61 -11.44
C GLY A 90 15.59 -19.94 -10.06
N HIS A 91 15.19 -20.59 -8.97
CA HIS A 91 15.56 -20.12 -7.63
C HIS A 91 17.07 -20.27 -7.41
N ILE A 92 17.69 -19.24 -6.84
CA ILE A 92 19.12 -19.19 -6.52
C ILE A 92 19.27 -19.01 -5.01
N ALA A 93 20.10 -19.85 -4.39
CA ALA A 93 20.46 -19.73 -2.98
C ALA A 93 21.97 -19.81 -2.80
N THR A 94 22.52 -18.99 -1.92
CA THR A 94 23.94 -19.00 -1.57
C THR A 94 24.14 -19.10 -0.07
N ARG A 95 25.21 -19.77 0.35
CA ARG A 95 25.72 -19.71 1.72
C ARG A 95 27.22 -19.95 1.73
N GLN A 96 27.83 -19.66 2.87
CA GLN A 96 29.26 -19.89 3.09
C GLN A 96 29.53 -20.35 4.52
N THR A 97 30.72 -20.90 4.74
CA THR A 97 31.35 -21.02 6.05
C THR A 97 32.78 -20.49 5.97
N TRP A 98 33.28 -19.92 7.06
CA TRP A 98 34.69 -19.51 7.23
C TRP A 98 35.53 -20.54 8.01
N TYR A 99 34.87 -21.49 8.69
CA TYR A 99 35.48 -22.31 9.74
C TYR A 99 35.25 -23.81 9.55
N GLY A 100 34.92 -24.23 8.33
CA GLY A 100 34.59 -25.62 8.02
C GLY A 100 33.13 -26.00 8.26
N VAL A 101 32.81 -27.27 8.02
CA VAL A 101 31.46 -27.79 7.80
C VAL A 101 30.46 -27.57 8.93
N ASP A 102 30.94 -27.40 10.16
CA ASP A 102 30.08 -27.29 11.35
C ASP A 102 29.51 -25.87 11.55
N ARG A 103 29.94 -24.89 10.74
CA ARG A 103 29.65 -23.47 10.95
C ARG A 103 29.22 -22.77 9.66
N TYR A 104 28.27 -23.35 8.92
CA TYR A 104 27.64 -22.67 7.80
C TYR A 104 26.76 -21.52 8.27
N GLU A 105 26.89 -20.38 7.59
CA GLU A 105 25.87 -19.34 7.63
C GLU A 105 24.56 -19.85 7.04
N MET A 106 23.47 -19.17 7.39
CA MET A 106 22.16 -19.47 6.83
C MET A 106 22.14 -19.25 5.31
N TRP A 107 21.29 -20.00 4.62
CA TRP A 107 21.03 -19.76 3.21
C TRP A 107 20.44 -18.37 2.97
N VAL A 108 21.06 -17.63 2.06
CA VAL A 108 20.48 -16.43 1.45
C VAL A 108 19.85 -16.85 0.14
N VAL A 109 18.52 -16.74 0.05
CA VAL A 109 17.78 -16.99 -1.20
C VAL A 109 17.62 -15.67 -1.94
N GLN A 110 17.95 -15.62 -3.22
CA GLN A 110 17.77 -14.42 -4.03
C GLN A 110 16.29 -14.11 -4.25
N TYR A 111 15.99 -12.86 -4.57
CA TYR A 111 14.63 -12.43 -4.91
C TYR A 111 14.10 -13.25 -6.11
N SER A 112 12.87 -13.75 -5.98
CA SER A 112 12.21 -14.53 -7.03
C SER A 112 10.68 -14.49 -6.86
N SER A 113 9.94 -15.14 -7.75
CA SER A 113 8.48 -15.31 -7.61
C SER A 113 8.07 -16.05 -6.33
N VAL A 114 8.95 -16.91 -5.79
CA VAL A 114 8.76 -17.62 -4.51
C VAL A 114 9.31 -16.83 -3.33
N ASN A 115 10.37 -16.04 -3.54
CA ASN A 115 11.02 -15.19 -2.54
C ASN A 115 10.85 -13.70 -2.86
N LYS A 116 9.61 -13.23 -2.80
CA LYS A 116 9.28 -11.81 -2.92
C LYS A 116 8.83 -11.27 -1.56
N PRO A 117 9.10 -9.99 -1.24
CA PRO A 117 8.54 -9.36 -0.06
C PRO A 117 7.02 -9.48 -0.04
N THR A 118 6.49 -9.77 1.13
CA THR A 118 5.09 -9.72 1.47
C THR A 118 4.65 -8.25 1.68
N HIS A 119 3.35 -7.98 1.57
CA HIS A 119 2.83 -6.62 1.78
C HIS A 119 3.19 -6.03 3.17
N PRO A 120 3.19 -6.82 4.27
CA PRO A 120 3.67 -6.35 5.56
C PRO A 120 5.14 -5.96 5.57
N GLU A 121 6.03 -6.72 4.91
CA GLU A 121 7.47 -6.41 4.84
C GLU A 121 7.77 -5.11 4.10
N LEU A 122 6.87 -4.69 3.20
CA LEU A 122 6.94 -3.42 2.50
C LEU A 122 6.28 -2.26 3.27
N GLY A 123 5.65 -2.52 4.41
CA GLY A 123 4.86 -1.52 5.15
C GLY A 123 3.57 -1.09 4.45
N LEU A 124 3.10 -1.87 3.46
CA LEU A 124 1.95 -1.50 2.62
C LEU A 124 0.60 -2.00 3.15
N GLY A 125 0.60 -2.86 4.17
CA GLY A 125 -0.63 -3.41 4.75
C GLY A 125 -1.53 -4.07 3.71
N ASP A 126 -2.85 -3.87 3.83
CA ASP A 126 -3.84 -4.35 2.86
C ASP A 126 -4.03 -3.39 1.67
N SER A 127 -3.50 -2.16 1.74
CA SER A 127 -3.57 -1.15 0.67
C SER A 127 -2.95 -1.65 -0.64
N ALA A 128 -1.92 -2.50 -0.59
CA ALA A 128 -1.29 -3.09 -1.78
C ALA A 128 -2.20 -4.03 -2.59
N SER A 129 -3.34 -4.44 -2.02
CA SER A 129 -4.28 -5.39 -2.65
C SER A 129 -5.65 -4.79 -2.99
N LYS A 130 -5.87 -3.52 -2.63
CA LYS A 130 -7.14 -2.81 -2.84
C LYS A 130 -7.11 -2.01 -4.15
N ASN A 131 -8.27 -1.90 -4.79
CA ASN A 131 -8.43 -1.10 -6.01
C ASN A 131 -8.32 0.41 -5.68
N ILE A 132 -8.14 1.26 -6.70
CA ILE A 132 -8.38 2.71 -6.61
C ILE A 132 -9.81 2.97 -7.16
N GLY A 133 -10.80 3.24 -6.30
CA GLY A 133 -12.21 3.31 -6.74
C GLY A 133 -13.17 3.93 -5.73
N SER A 134 -14.43 4.16 -6.10
CA SER A 134 -15.42 4.86 -5.26
C SER A 134 -16.22 3.96 -4.32
N ALA A 135 -15.96 2.66 -4.28
CA ALA A 135 -16.69 1.73 -3.43
C ALA A 135 -16.07 1.64 -2.02
N THR A 136 -16.89 1.86 -1.01
CA THR A 136 -16.53 1.79 0.41
C THR A 136 -15.85 0.47 0.77
N GLY A 137 -14.77 0.56 1.56
CA GLY A 137 -13.95 -0.58 1.99
C GLY A 137 -13.01 -1.16 0.92
N THR A 138 -13.11 -0.70 -0.35
CA THR A 138 -12.34 -1.26 -1.48
C THR A 138 -11.16 -0.41 -1.93
N VAL A 139 -10.96 0.76 -1.31
CA VAL A 139 -9.92 1.73 -1.69
C VAL A 139 -8.65 1.64 -0.85
N ALA A 140 -7.50 1.70 -1.53
CA ALA A 140 -6.18 1.78 -0.88
C ALA A 140 -6.00 3.01 0.03
N ALA A 141 -6.70 4.11 -0.27
CA ALA A 141 -6.76 5.33 0.55
C ALA A 141 -7.98 5.38 1.49
N GLY A 142 -8.80 4.33 1.51
CA GLY A 142 -9.97 4.19 2.37
C GLY A 142 -11.07 5.22 2.09
N ASP A 143 -12.24 4.97 2.66
CA ASP A 143 -13.30 5.96 2.89
C ASP A 143 -12.80 7.05 3.84
N ASP A 144 -11.82 7.82 3.40
CA ASP A 144 -11.29 8.88 4.21
C ASP A 144 -12.40 9.92 4.42
N ALA A 145 -12.81 10.06 5.68
CA ALA A 145 -13.91 10.90 6.09
C ALA A 145 -13.72 12.37 5.66
N ARG A 146 -12.49 12.80 5.35
CA ARG A 146 -12.22 14.13 4.78
C ARG A 146 -12.88 14.33 3.41
N PHE A 147 -13.17 13.26 2.66
CA PHE A 147 -13.77 13.34 1.33
C PHE A 147 -15.27 13.00 1.30
N ASN A 148 -15.85 12.46 2.38
CA ASN A 148 -17.27 12.07 2.45
C ASN A 148 -18.24 13.22 2.86
N HIS A 149 -17.73 14.39 3.22
CA HIS A 149 -18.54 15.56 3.64
C HIS A 149 -18.71 16.63 2.55
N ALA A 150 -18.43 16.30 1.28
CA ALA A 150 -18.58 17.24 0.19
C ALA A 150 -20.05 17.67 0.02
N ILE A 151 -20.28 18.98 0.07
CA ILE A 151 -21.58 19.60 -0.17
C ILE A 151 -22.13 19.21 -1.54
N GLY A 152 -23.42 18.89 -1.62
CA GLY A 152 -24.13 18.55 -2.86
C GLY A 152 -24.14 17.07 -3.26
N ILE A 153 -23.30 16.20 -2.70
CA ILE A 153 -23.38 14.75 -2.96
C ILE A 153 -24.50 14.14 -2.11
N SER A 154 -25.44 13.40 -2.70
CA SER A 154 -26.57 12.78 -1.97
C SER A 154 -27.40 13.76 -1.11
N GLN A 155 -27.44 15.03 -1.51
CA GLN A 155 -28.32 16.06 -0.94
C GLN A 155 -29.36 16.47 -1.97
N SER A 156 -30.49 17.00 -1.52
CA SER A 156 -31.58 17.49 -2.37
C SER A 156 -32.05 18.87 -1.93
N TYR A 157 -32.53 19.67 -2.86
CA TYR A 157 -33.18 20.94 -2.53
C TYR A 157 -34.55 20.67 -1.90
N GLN A 158 -34.77 21.24 -0.72
CA GLN A 158 -36.02 21.16 0.02
C GLN A 158 -36.57 22.56 0.25
N VAL A 159 -37.85 22.76 -0.07
CA VAL A 159 -38.57 24.00 0.25
C VAL A 159 -39.07 23.91 1.69
N MET A 160 -38.56 24.80 2.53
CA MET A 160 -38.77 24.78 3.99
C MET A 160 -39.63 25.94 4.48
N THR A 161 -40.18 26.76 3.59
CA THR A 161 -40.89 28.03 3.88
C THR A 161 -41.96 27.89 4.97
N SER A 162 -42.74 26.81 4.99
CA SER A 162 -43.79 26.61 6.01
C SER A 162 -43.26 26.34 7.42
N SER A 163 -42.01 25.91 7.55
CA SER A 163 -41.36 25.47 8.79
C SER A 163 -40.22 26.38 9.25
N ARG A 164 -39.95 27.45 8.50
CA ARG A 164 -38.88 28.41 8.76
C ARG A 164 -39.45 29.82 8.84
N LYS A 165 -38.79 30.66 9.63
CA LYS A 165 -39.19 32.04 9.90
C LYS A 165 -37.94 32.91 10.08
N ILE A 166 -38.02 34.16 9.62
CA ILE A 166 -37.02 35.18 9.92
C ILE A 166 -36.98 35.43 11.43
N GLY A 167 -35.78 35.66 11.97
CA GLY A 167 -35.52 35.95 13.38
C GLY A 167 -35.47 34.73 14.30
N ILE A 168 -35.68 33.52 13.77
CA ILE A 168 -35.60 32.27 14.54
C ILE A 168 -34.28 31.55 14.24
N THR A 169 -33.57 31.16 15.29
CA THR A 169 -32.35 30.36 15.19
C THR A 169 -32.68 28.88 15.01
N TYR A 170 -32.04 28.25 14.03
CA TYR A 170 -32.09 26.83 13.75
C TYR A 170 -30.68 26.22 13.90
N ILE A 171 -30.61 24.89 13.97
CA ILE A 171 -29.35 24.14 14.01
C ILE A 171 -29.32 23.22 12.80
N ASN A 172 -28.19 23.15 12.09
CA ASN A 172 -28.00 22.11 11.09
C ASN A 172 -27.80 20.76 11.78
N THR A 173 -28.86 19.99 11.91
CA THR A 173 -28.83 18.65 12.52
C THR A 173 -28.35 17.55 11.57
N GLN A 174 -28.01 17.87 10.33
CA GLN A 174 -27.45 16.89 9.40
C GLN A 174 -25.99 16.60 9.76
N THR A 175 -25.52 15.43 9.36
CA THR A 175 -24.09 15.07 9.46
C THR A 175 -23.23 15.76 8.39
N ARG A 176 -23.84 16.58 7.51
CA ARG A 176 -23.19 17.21 6.36
C ARG A 176 -23.54 18.70 6.30
N PRO A 177 -22.66 19.56 5.72
CA PRO A 177 -22.99 20.96 5.50
C PRO A 177 -24.28 21.09 4.67
N ILE A 178 -25.10 22.08 4.98
CA ILE A 178 -26.27 22.44 4.16
C ILE A 178 -26.03 23.79 3.50
N ILE A 179 -26.69 24.05 2.37
CA ILE A 179 -26.84 25.41 1.86
C ILE A 179 -28.19 25.93 2.32
N VAL A 180 -28.22 27.09 2.96
CA VAL A 180 -29.44 27.82 3.27
C VAL A 180 -29.57 28.96 2.27
N LYS A 181 -30.70 29.03 1.58
CA LYS A 181 -31.06 30.12 0.68
C LYS A 181 -32.37 30.73 1.14
N VAL A 182 -32.38 32.04 1.31
CA VAL A 182 -33.57 32.80 1.67
C VAL A 182 -33.92 33.73 0.52
N LYS A 183 -35.20 33.82 0.16
CA LYS A 183 -35.76 34.89 -0.66
C LYS A 183 -36.61 35.76 0.26
N ALA A 184 -36.25 37.03 0.36
CA ALA A 184 -37.00 38.00 1.15
C ALA A 184 -37.37 39.22 0.31
N ARG A 185 -38.51 39.81 0.65
CA ARG A 185 -38.89 41.15 0.20
C ARG A 185 -38.60 42.10 1.36
N ILE A 186 -37.82 43.14 1.12
CA ILE A 186 -37.43 44.11 2.15
C ILE A 186 -37.71 45.54 1.66
N ASP A 187 -37.98 46.43 2.60
CA ASP A 187 -38.29 47.84 2.33
C ASP A 187 -37.03 48.70 2.24
N ALA A 188 -37.19 49.95 1.78
CA ALA A 188 -36.15 50.96 1.79
C ALA A 188 -35.42 51.01 3.14
N ASN A 189 -34.09 51.12 3.10
CA ASN A 189 -33.23 51.14 4.30
C ASN A 189 -33.20 49.85 5.12
N ALA A 190 -33.80 48.75 4.65
CA ALA A 190 -33.73 47.46 5.31
C ALA A 190 -32.53 46.62 4.86
N GLU A 191 -32.10 45.71 5.73
CA GLU A 191 -31.03 44.76 5.46
C GLU A 191 -31.41 43.38 6.01
N ILE A 192 -31.26 42.35 5.19
CA ILE A 192 -31.34 40.95 5.62
C ILE A 192 -29.94 40.34 5.68
N SER A 193 -29.69 39.56 6.73
CA SER A 193 -28.47 38.76 6.91
C SER A 193 -28.81 37.30 7.18
N ILE A 194 -27.92 36.39 6.78
CA ILE A 194 -27.84 35.04 7.32
C ILE A 194 -26.59 34.98 8.19
N ASN A 195 -26.80 34.77 9.49
CA ASN A 195 -25.72 34.62 10.45
C ASN A 195 -25.55 33.13 10.78
N VAL A 196 -24.31 32.63 10.72
CA VAL A 196 -23.93 31.26 11.08
C VAL A 196 -22.98 31.35 12.27
N ASP A 197 -23.37 30.75 13.40
CA ASP A 197 -22.64 30.84 14.68
C ASP A 197 -22.28 32.29 15.07
N GLY A 198 -23.21 33.22 14.78
CA GLY A 198 -23.07 34.66 15.05
C GLY A 198 -22.28 35.45 14.01
N VAL A 199 -21.68 34.81 13.01
CA VAL A 199 -20.95 35.48 11.91
C VAL A 199 -21.88 35.72 10.73
N GLN A 200 -21.93 36.95 10.20
CA GLN A 200 -22.67 37.28 8.99
C GLN A 200 -22.06 36.59 7.77
N ALA A 201 -22.60 35.44 7.41
CA ALA A 201 -22.12 34.60 6.32
C ALA A 201 -22.63 35.07 4.95
N ALA A 202 -23.80 35.72 4.94
CA ALA A 202 -24.38 36.34 3.75
C ALA A 202 -25.35 37.44 4.13
N GLY A 203 -25.71 38.31 3.17
CA GLY A 203 -26.73 39.31 3.36
C GLY A 203 -27.11 40.02 2.07
N GLY A 204 -27.96 41.02 2.21
CA GLY A 204 -28.21 42.02 1.18
C GLY A 204 -29.18 43.09 1.67
N ASP A 205 -29.05 44.25 1.04
CA ASP A 205 -29.65 45.51 1.45
C ASP A 205 -30.56 46.08 0.37
N ALA A 206 -31.50 46.93 0.80
CA ALA A 206 -32.28 47.77 -0.09
C ALA A 206 -31.66 49.14 -0.25
N ALA A 207 -31.76 49.70 -1.46
CA ALA A 207 -31.38 51.08 -1.71
C ALA A 207 -32.03 52.06 -0.72
N ASN A 208 -31.26 53.06 -0.26
CA ASN A 208 -31.73 54.12 0.62
C ASN A 208 -32.52 55.18 -0.18
N VAL A 209 -33.64 54.76 -0.76
CA VAL A 209 -34.57 55.62 -1.49
C VAL A 209 -35.95 55.38 -0.92
N ASN A 210 -36.63 56.45 -0.49
CA ASN A 210 -37.95 56.34 0.13
C ASN A 210 -38.94 55.58 -0.78
N GLY A 211 -39.64 54.60 -0.22
CA GLY A 211 -40.58 53.74 -0.96
C GLY A 211 -39.95 52.66 -1.84
N ALA A 212 -38.63 52.49 -1.84
CA ALA A 212 -37.98 51.36 -2.51
C ALA A 212 -38.39 50.02 -1.88
N ILE A 213 -38.52 49.01 -2.72
CA ILE A 213 -38.82 47.63 -2.32
C ILE A 213 -37.88 46.73 -3.11
N GLN A 214 -37.15 45.85 -2.41
CA GLN A 214 -36.14 45.01 -3.03
C GLN A 214 -36.35 43.53 -2.71
N TRP A 215 -36.06 42.70 -3.71
CA TRP A 215 -36.02 41.24 -3.58
C TRP A 215 -34.58 40.82 -3.37
N VAL A 216 -34.28 40.18 -2.25
CA VAL A 216 -32.92 39.78 -1.86
C VAL A 216 -32.86 38.27 -1.67
N TYR A 217 -31.71 37.68 -2.04
CA TYR A 217 -31.51 36.24 -2.14
C TYR A 217 -30.24 35.76 -1.39
N PRO A 218 -30.05 36.07 -0.09
CA PRO A 218 -28.85 35.64 0.61
C PRO A 218 -28.77 34.12 0.68
N ASN A 219 -27.56 33.59 0.56
CA ASN A 219 -27.28 32.18 0.67
C ASN A 219 -25.99 31.93 1.43
N ALA A 220 -25.98 30.93 2.30
CA ALA A 220 -24.84 30.59 3.13
C ALA A 220 -24.69 29.08 3.28
N ILE A 221 -23.46 28.62 3.44
CA ILE A 221 -23.16 27.25 3.85
C ILE A 221 -23.22 27.20 5.38
N VAL A 222 -23.94 26.22 5.92
CA VAL A 222 -24.05 25.98 7.36
C VAL A 222 -23.42 24.62 7.69
N PRO A 223 -22.27 24.58 8.39
CA PRO A 223 -21.64 23.33 8.79
C PRO A 223 -22.53 22.43 9.66
N PRO A 224 -22.25 21.13 9.77
CA PRO A 224 -22.91 20.23 10.72
C PRO A 224 -22.83 20.76 12.15
N GLY A 225 -23.95 20.77 12.87
CA GLY A 225 -24.02 21.23 14.27
C GLY A 225 -24.00 22.74 14.47
N SER A 226 -23.70 23.53 13.43
CA SER A 226 -23.74 25.00 13.50
C SER A 226 -25.17 25.53 13.62
N SER A 227 -25.28 26.61 14.37
CA SER A 227 -26.50 27.42 14.46
C SER A 227 -26.57 28.41 13.30
N TYR A 228 -27.79 28.69 12.83
CA TYR A 228 -28.02 29.67 11.77
C TYR A 228 -29.34 30.41 11.96
N VAL A 229 -29.37 31.67 11.55
CA VAL A 229 -30.57 32.52 11.56
C VAL A 229 -30.56 33.46 10.37
N ALA A 230 -31.71 33.63 9.72
CA ALA A 230 -31.91 34.75 8.80
C ALA A 230 -32.63 35.86 9.55
N SER A 231 -32.07 37.07 9.57
CA SER A 231 -32.56 38.20 10.36
C SER A 231 -32.62 39.47 9.54
N ILE A 232 -33.65 40.28 9.78
CA ILE A 232 -33.70 41.67 9.31
C ILE A 232 -32.93 42.50 10.35
N ALA A 233 -31.71 42.92 10.03
CA ALA A 233 -30.84 43.67 10.94
C ALA A 233 -31.30 45.12 11.10
N LYS A 234 -31.95 45.66 10.07
CA LYS A 234 -32.48 47.02 10.02
C LYS A 234 -33.73 47.04 9.16
N GLY A 235 -34.70 47.89 9.51
CA GLY A 235 -35.93 48.10 8.74
C GLY A 235 -36.93 46.95 8.87
N TRP A 236 -37.75 46.77 7.84
CA TRP A 236 -38.77 45.72 7.78
C TRP A 236 -38.54 44.79 6.58
N GLY A 237 -38.93 43.54 6.72
CA GLY A 237 -38.88 42.55 5.64
C GLY A 237 -39.77 41.33 5.89
N GLU A 238 -40.11 40.66 4.80
CA GLU A 238 -40.97 39.48 4.74
C GLU A 238 -40.23 38.30 4.13
N LEU A 239 -40.40 37.11 4.73
CA LEU A 239 -39.93 35.85 4.16
C LEU A 239 -40.87 35.42 3.03
N ILE A 240 -40.31 35.16 1.85
CA ILE A 240 -41.08 34.71 0.69
C ILE A 240 -40.78 33.25 0.38
N GLU A 241 -39.51 32.85 0.47
CA GLU A 241 -39.11 31.46 0.26
C GLU A 241 -37.89 31.11 1.10
N TRP A 242 -37.88 29.91 1.68
CA TRP A 242 -36.72 29.33 2.34
C TRP A 242 -36.40 27.99 1.70
N VAL A 243 -35.20 27.82 1.18
CA VAL A 243 -34.74 26.58 0.56
C VAL A 243 -33.47 26.10 1.26
N GLU A 244 -33.39 24.80 1.52
CA GLU A 244 -32.20 24.15 2.04
C GLU A 244 -31.73 23.07 1.06
N LEU A 245 -30.45 23.04 0.69
CA LEU A 245 -29.83 21.86 0.08
C LEU A 245 -29.35 20.97 1.23
N ARG A 246 -29.99 19.81 1.42
CA ARG A 246 -29.68 18.92 2.54
C ARG A 246 -29.75 17.45 2.22
#